data_AF-E4RKY7-F1
#
_entry.id   AF-E4RKY7-F1
#
_cell.length_a   1.000
_cell.length_b   1.000
_cell.length_c   1.000
_cell.angle_alpha   90.00
_cell.angle_beta   90.00
_cell.angle_gamma   90.00
#
_symmetry.space_group_name_H-M   'P 1'
#
loop_
_entity.id
_entity.type
_entity.pdbx_description
1 polymer ?
#
loop_
_entity_poly.entity_id
_entity_poly.type
_entity_poly.pdbx_seq_one_letter_code
_entity_poly.pdbx_strand_id
1 'polypeptide(L)'
;MANRKYSDETKEQIVKECREIGNTALVARRHNISKHTVYSWVKKAKETGSVRSLPKDEKKQMKEIENRLSKMSDENDKLKKIVAEKELELAILRELRDKVNPR
;
A
#
# COMPACT_ATOMS: atom_id res chain seq x y z
N MET A 1 -23.50 6.96 24.86
CA MET A 1 -23.90 5.69 24.20
C MET A 1 -22.81 4.67 24.44
N ALA A 2 -23.14 3.48 24.98
CA ALA A 2 -22.15 2.44 25.23
C ALA A 2 -21.50 1.97 23.92
N ASN A 3 -20.17 1.92 23.87
CA ASN A 3 -19.42 1.46 22.71
C ASN A 3 -19.60 -0.07 22.60
N ARG A 4 -20.56 -0.53 21.79
CA ARG A 4 -20.76 -1.97 21.52
C ARG A 4 -19.50 -2.50 20.84
N LYS A 5 -18.76 -3.37 21.54
CA LYS A 5 -17.63 -4.09 20.96
C LYS A 5 -18.16 -5.31 20.19
N TYR A 6 -17.85 -5.35 18.90
CA TYR A 6 -18.13 -6.51 18.05
C TYR A 6 -16.85 -7.34 17.90
N SER A 7 -16.97 -8.67 17.93
CA SER A 7 -15.86 -9.57 17.62
C SER A 7 -15.45 -9.41 16.16
N ASP A 8 -14.20 -9.73 15.85
CA ASP A 8 -13.69 -9.61 14.48
C ASP A 8 -14.34 -10.62 13.54
N GLU A 9 -14.70 -11.80 14.05
CA GLU A 9 -15.43 -12.83 13.32
C GLU A 9 -16.82 -12.35 12.88
N THR A 10 -17.57 -11.69 13.77
CA THR A 10 -18.87 -11.10 13.43
C THR A 10 -18.72 -10.00 12.37
N LYS A 11 -17.67 -9.17 12.49
CA LYS A 11 -17.42 -8.13 11.48
C LYS A 11 -17.10 -8.73 10.11
N GLU A 12 -16.28 -9.78 10.06
CA GLU A 12 -15.93 -10.46 8.81
C GLU A 12 -17.13 -11.13 8.16
N GLN A 13 -17.96 -11.83 8.94
CA GLN A 13 -19.19 -12.43 8.46
C GLN A 13 -20.12 -11.39 7.82
N ILE A 14 -20.32 -10.25 8.50
CA ILE A 14 -21.18 -9.17 8.02
C ILE A 14 -20.62 -8.53 6.76
N VAL A 15 -19.31 -8.30 6.69
CA VAL A 15 -18.67 -7.73 5.48
C VAL A 15 -18.75 -8.71 4.31
N LYS A 16 -18.58 -10.01 4.55
CA LYS A 16 -18.75 -11.05 3.53
C LYS A 16 -20.18 -11.06 2.99
N GLU A 17 -21.18 -11.07 3.88
CA GLU A 17 -22.60 -11.02 3.49
C GLU A 17 -22.91 -9.72 2.70
N CYS A 18 -22.34 -8.58 3.10
CA CYS A 18 -22.49 -7.33 2.36
C CYS A 18 -21.91 -7.40 0.93
N ARG A 19 -20.82 -8.14 0.72
CA ARG A 19 -20.20 -8.34 -0.60
C ARG A 19 -21.03 -9.27 -1.47
N GLU A 20 -21.61 -10.32 -0.89
CA GLU A 20 -22.45 -11.30 -1.60
C GLU A 20 -23.81 -10.72 -1.99
N ILE A 21 -24.48 -10.02 -1.07
CA ILE A 21 -25.83 -9.47 -1.29
C ILE A 21 -25.79 -8.14 -2.05
N GLY A 22 -24.70 -7.37 -1.93
CA GLY A 22 -24.56 -6.04 -2.53
C GLY A 22 -25.41 -4.95 -1.86
N ASN A 23 -26.16 -5.27 -0.78
CA ASN A 23 -26.99 -4.32 -0.06
C ASN A 23 -26.61 -4.22 1.43
N THR A 24 -25.71 -3.28 1.74
CA THR A 24 -25.24 -3.01 3.10
C THR A 24 -26.35 -2.61 4.06
N ALA A 25 -27.38 -1.90 3.60
CA ALA A 25 -28.46 -1.42 4.45
C ALA A 25 -29.36 -2.57 4.93
N LEU A 26 -29.62 -3.54 4.05
CA LEU A 26 -30.38 -4.74 4.39
C LEU A 26 -29.62 -5.58 5.42
N VAL A 27 -28.35 -5.87 5.17
CA VAL A 27 -27.51 -6.65 6.08
C VAL A 27 -27.41 -5.97 7.45
N ALA A 28 -27.21 -4.66 7.49
CA ALA A 28 -27.17 -3.90 8.74
C ALA A 28 -28.45 -4.05 9.57
N ARG A 29 -29.62 -4.02 8.93
CA ARG A 29 -30.91 -4.24 9.62
C ARG A 29 -31.04 -5.67 10.16
N ARG A 30 -30.64 -6.69 9.39
CA ARG A 30 -30.69 -8.11 9.82
C ARG A 30 -29.87 -8.37 11.07
N HIS A 31 -28.69 -7.74 11.15
CA HIS A 31 -27.79 -7.87 12.30
C HIS A 31 -28.07 -6.87 13.43
N ASN A 32 -29.10 -6.02 13.28
CA ASN A 32 -29.45 -4.94 14.21
C ASN A 32 -28.27 -3.99 14.54
N ILE A 33 -27.48 -3.68 13.50
CA ILE A 33 -26.32 -2.78 13.56
C ILE A 33 -26.63 -1.54 12.71
N SER A 34 -26.12 -0.38 13.13
CA SER A 34 -26.31 0.83 12.33
C SER A 34 -25.63 0.69 10.96
N LYS A 35 -26.31 1.16 9.91
CA LYS A 35 -25.79 1.17 8.54
C LYS A 35 -24.41 1.82 8.46
N HIS A 36 -24.20 2.90 9.22
CA HIS A 36 -22.92 3.62 9.28
C HIS A 36 -21.76 2.73 9.79
N THR A 37 -22.01 1.93 10.84
CA THR A 37 -21.00 1.02 11.39
C THR A 37 -20.63 -0.07 10.39
N VAL A 38 -21.62 -0.70 9.76
CA VAL A 38 -21.38 -1.72 8.72
C VAL A 38 -20.63 -1.12 7.54
N TYR A 39 -21.01 0.08 7.10
CA TYR A 39 -20.33 0.79 6.02
C TYR A 39 -18.85 1.07 6.35
N SER A 40 -18.55 1.47 7.58
CA SER A 40 -17.18 1.66 8.05
C SER A 40 -16.35 0.37 7.95
N TRP A 41 -16.92 -0.79 8.30
CA TRP A 41 -16.24 -2.08 8.17
C TRP A 41 -16.01 -2.49 6.73
N VAL A 42 -17.00 -2.32 5.86
CA VAL A 42 -16.88 -2.61 4.42
C VAL A 42 -15.81 -1.72 3.79
N LYS A 43 -15.79 -0.42 4.12
CA LYS A 43 -14.77 0.52 3.66
C LYS A 43 -13.38 0.10 4.11
N LYS A 44 -13.20 -0.20 5.40
CA LYS A 44 -11.93 -0.66 5.96
C LYS A 44 -11.45 -1.96 5.30
N ALA A 45 -12.34 -2.93 5.09
CA ALA A 45 -11.99 -4.18 4.42
C ALA A 45 -11.64 -4.00 2.93
N LYS A 46 -12.09 -2.92 2.29
CA LYS A 46 -11.70 -2.57 0.92
C LYS A 46 -10.31 -1.93 0.88
N GLU A 47 -9.98 -1.09 1.87
CA GLU A 47 -8.69 -0.41 1.95
C GLU A 47 -7.56 -1.33 2.44
N THR A 48 -7.82 -2.15 3.45
CA THR A 48 -6.80 -2.97 4.14
C THR A 48 -6.90 -4.46 3.81
N GLY A 49 -7.88 -4.88 2.99
CA GLY A 49 -8.16 -6.29 2.70
C GLY A 49 -8.87 -7.07 3.82
N SER A 50 -8.81 -6.60 5.07
CA SER A 50 -9.48 -7.19 6.23
C SER A 50 -10.11 -6.14 7.14
N VAL A 51 -11.13 -6.54 7.91
CA VAL A 51 -11.70 -5.73 8.99
C VAL A 51 -10.84 -5.80 10.25
N ARG A 52 -10.08 -6.89 10.41
CA ARG A 52 -9.18 -7.12 11.55
C ARG A 52 -8.16 -5.99 11.60
N SER A 53 -7.92 -5.47 12.80
CA SER A 53 -6.74 -4.64 12.98
C SER A 53 -5.53 -5.55 13.03
N LEU A 54 -4.52 -5.28 12.21
CA LEU A 54 -3.21 -5.89 12.39
C LEU A 54 -2.73 -5.65 13.85
N PRO A 55 -2.08 -6.64 14.48
CA PRO A 55 -1.33 -6.46 15.70
C PRO A 55 -0.40 -5.25 15.60
N LYS A 56 -0.13 -4.59 16.74
CA LYS A 56 0.73 -3.39 16.77
C LYS A 56 2.13 -3.68 16.22
N ASP A 57 2.64 -4.88 16.46
CA ASP A 57 3.98 -5.29 16.02
C ASP A 57 4.04 -5.45 14.49
N GLU A 58 3.05 -6.08 13.88
CA GLU A 58 2.95 -6.19 12.42
C GLU A 58 2.84 -4.82 11.73
N LYS A 59 2.07 -3.88 12.31
CA LYS A 59 2.01 -2.51 11.79
C LYS A 59 3.36 -1.80 11.85
N LYS A 60 4.12 -2.01 12.94
CA LYS A 60 5.44 -1.41 13.11
C LYS A 60 6.42 -1.98 12.08
N GLN A 61 6.40 -3.30 11.88
CA GLN A 61 7.20 -3.98 10.86
C GLN A 61 6.85 -3.49 9.46
N MET A 62 5.56 -3.38 9.13
CA MET A 62 5.11 -2.90 7.82
C MET A 62 5.59 -1.47 7.55
N LYS A 63 5.47 -0.57 8.53
CA LYS A 63 5.98 0.80 8.43
C LYS A 63 7.51 0.84 8.27
N GLU A 64 8.22 -0.06 8.94
CA GLU A 64 9.67 -0.16 8.78
C GLU A 64 10.06 -0.63 7.37
N ILE A 65 9.34 -1.61 6.82
CA ILE A 65 9.52 -2.08 5.45
C ILE A 65 9.25 -0.95 4.45
N GLU A 66 8.14 -0.22 4.60
CA GLU A 66 7.82 0.94 3.76
C GLU A 66 8.92 2.00 3.78
N ASN A 67 9.45 2.33 4.96
CA ASN A 67 10.55 3.28 5.10
C ASN A 67 11.84 2.79 4.43
N ARG A 68 12.17 1.51 4.58
CA ARG A 68 13.34 0.90 3.93
C ARG A 68 13.19 0.91 2.41
N LEU A 69 11.99 0.61 1.91
CA LEU A 69 11.69 0.63 0.48
C LEU A 69 11.82 2.05 -0.10
N SER A 70 11.28 3.07 0.59
CA SER A 70 11.43 4.47 0.18
C SER A 70 12.90 4.87 0.09
N LYS A 71 13.71 4.54 1.11
CA LYS A 71 15.15 4.84 1.09
C LYS A 71 15.88 4.14 -0.05
N MET A 72 15.60 2.85 -0.26
CA MET A 72 16.20 2.10 -1.38
C MET A 72 15.79 2.70 -2.74
N SER A 73 14.56 3.19 -2.87
CA SER A 73 14.12 3.88 -4.09
C SER A 73 14.91 5.17 -4.33
N ASP A 74 15.07 6.00 -3.29
CA ASP A 74 15.83 7.25 -3.39
C ASP A 74 17.31 7.00 -3.73
N GLU A 75 17.91 5.97 -3.13
CA GLU A 75 19.27 5.53 -3.43
C GLU A 75 19.40 5.05 -4.87
N ASN A 76 18.44 4.26 -5.36
CA ASN A 76 18.42 3.78 -6.74
C ASN A 76 18.33 4.95 -7.73
N ASP A 77 17.47 5.93 -7.48
CA ASP A 77 17.35 7.11 -8.34
C ASP A 77 18.62 7.95 -8.36
N LYS A 78 19.34 8.07 -7.23
CA LYS A 78 20.66 8.71 -7.18
C LYS A 78 21.69 7.92 -7.99
N LEU A 79 21.73 6.59 -7.83
CA LEU A 79 22.66 5.73 -8.56
C LEU A 79 22.42 5.81 -10.07
N LYS A 80 21.15 5.79 -10.52
CA LYS A 80 20.80 5.96 -11.94
C LYS A 80 21.30 7.29 -12.51
N LYS A 81 21.19 8.39 -11.77
CA LYS A 81 21.71 9.70 -12.20
C LYS A 81 23.22 9.67 -12.36
N ILE A 82 23.94 9.14 -11.36
CA ILE A 82 25.40 9.01 -11.42
C ILE A 82 25.83 8.16 -12.61
N VAL A 83 25.15 7.03 -12.86
CA VAL A 83 25.44 6.16 -14.00
C VAL A 83 25.23 6.92 -15.32
N ALA A 84 24.12 7.63 -15.48
CA ALA A 84 23.84 8.40 -16.69
C ALA A 84 24.89 9.51 -16.94
N GLU A 85 25.30 10.22 -15.89
CA GLU A 85 26.38 11.22 -15.98
C GLU A 85 27.70 10.59 -16.43
N LYS A 86 28.04 9.42 -15.87
CA LYS A 86 29.27 8.69 -16.21
C LYS A 86 29.24 8.12 -17.63
N GLU A 87 28.09 7.62 -18.08
CA GLU A 87 27.89 7.16 -19.46
C GLU A 87 28.04 8.30 -20.47
N LEU A 88 27.49 9.49 -20.16
CA LEU A 88 27.65 10.68 -20.99
C LEU A 88 29.12 11.12 -21.07
N GLU A 89 29.82 11.17 -19.93
CA GLU A 89 31.24 11.49 -19.87
C GLU A 89 32.07 10.51 -20.73
N LEU A 90 31.79 9.21 -20.61
CA LEU A 90 32.45 8.18 -21.42
C LEU A 90 32.15 8.33 -22.92
N ALA A 91 30.93 8.69 -23.30
CA ALA A 91 30.57 8.91 -24.71
C ALA A 91 31.37 10.08 -25.31
N ILE A 92 31.45 11.20 -24.59
CA ILE A 92 32.23 12.38 -25.00
C ILE A 92 33.72 12.03 -25.14
N LEU A 93 34.29 11.34 -24.14
CA LEU A 93 35.71 10.94 -24.16
C LEU A 93 36.03 10.02 -25.34
N ARG A 94 35.12 9.10 -25.69
CA ARG A 94 35.27 8.22 -26.87
C ARG A 94 35.26 9.04 -28.16
N GLU A 95 34.31 9.96 -28.30
CA GLU A 95 34.23 10.83 -29.49
C GLU A 95 35.49 11.69 -29.65
N LEU A 96 36.02 12.26 -28.57
CA LEU A 96 37.26 13.05 -28.60
C LEU A 96 38.46 12.20 -29.01
N ARG A 97 38.61 11.00 -28.44
CA ARG A 97 39.68 10.07 -28.81
C ARG A 97 39.63 9.72 -30.30
N ASP A 98 38.44 9.43 -30.81
CA ASP A 98 38.26 9.01 -32.20
C ASP A 98 38.52 10.18 -33.18
N LYS A 99 38.27 11.43 -32.77
CA LYS A 99 38.68 12.63 -33.53
C LYS A 99 40.19 12.88 -33.51
N VAL A 100 40.87 12.61 -32.41
CA VAL A 100 42.33 12.84 -32.26
C VAL A 100 43.16 11.76 -32.95
N ASN A 101 42.66 10.53 -33.02
CA ASN A 101 43.33 9.43 -33.72
C ASN A 101 42.38 8.78 -34.74
N PRO A 102 42.03 9.50 -35.83
CA PRO A 102 41.20 8.94 -36.89
C PRO A 102 41.96 7.75 -37.52
N ARG A 103 41.33 6.58 -37.53
CA ARG A 103 41.81 5.45 -38.33
C ARG A 103 41.58 5.71 -39.81
#